data_AF-A0A2E6XCZ6-F1
#
_entry.id   AF-A0A2E6XCZ6-F1
#
_cell.length_a   1.000
_cell.length_b   1.000
_cell.length_c   1.000
_cell.angle_alpha   90.00
_cell.angle_beta   90.00
_cell.angle_gamma   90.00
#
_symmetry.space_group_name_H-M   'P 1'
#
loop_
_entity.id
_entity.type
_entity.pdbx_description
1 polymer ?
#
loop_
_entity_poly.entity_id
_entity_poly.type
_entity_poly.pdbx_seq_one_letter_code
_entity_poly.pdbx_strand_id
1 'polypeptide(L)'
;MDSCDNPEYGVNENWGRELLELFSMGVGNYTEDDVRECSRAFTDWTISTVLPRNYYSRYDWIFEYQPEDHDEGEKTFLGHTGNFNGEDIIDIICQQPATAEFIARHLYNFFIADEPQVLAWSVTPPNDPEAVKLLAKTFTEPNYDIRSVLRVLFLSDFFKSARFTQIKSPAEVVVGTLRLVGQD
;
A
#
# COMPACT_ATOMS: atom_id res chain seq x y z
N MET A 1 7.40 -14.04 1.39
CA MET A 1 7.77 -15.07 2.39
C MET A 1 9.21 -14.74 2.76
N ASP A 2 9.39 -13.76 3.65
CA ASP A 2 10.72 -13.41 4.20
C ASP A 2 10.62 -12.73 5.59
N SER A 3 9.44 -12.80 6.22
CA SER A 3 9.10 -11.98 7.39
C SER A 3 9.53 -12.59 8.73
N CYS A 4 10.16 -13.77 8.75
CA CYS A 4 10.25 -14.56 10.00
C CYS A 4 11.61 -15.21 10.31
N ASP A 5 12.67 -15.05 9.50
CA ASP A 5 13.87 -15.91 9.63
C ASP A 5 15.16 -15.21 10.07
N ASN A 6 15.10 -14.10 10.84
CA ASN A 6 16.27 -13.75 11.69
C ASN A 6 15.96 -12.79 12.87
N PRO A 7 15.89 -13.26 14.13
CA PRO A 7 15.75 -12.39 15.30
C PRO A 7 17.10 -11.87 15.85
N GLU A 8 18.23 -12.14 15.17
CA GLU A 8 19.53 -11.59 15.55
C GLU A 8 19.90 -10.38 14.65
N TYR A 9 19.71 -9.17 15.20
CA TYR A 9 20.38 -7.91 14.85
C TYR A 9 19.87 -6.99 13.73
N GLY A 10 18.75 -7.27 13.05
CA GLY A 10 18.27 -6.41 11.96
C GLY A 10 16.85 -5.89 12.18
N VAL A 11 16.70 -4.58 12.32
CA VAL A 11 15.44 -3.90 11.96
C VAL A 11 15.01 -4.39 10.56
N ASN A 12 13.73 -4.72 10.36
CA ASN A 12 13.25 -5.27 9.09
C ASN A 12 13.18 -4.20 7.99
N GLU A 13 14.34 -3.83 7.45
CA GLU A 13 14.46 -2.85 6.37
C GLU A 13 13.71 -3.26 5.09
N ASN A 14 13.45 -4.57 4.89
CA ASN A 14 12.63 -5.03 3.77
C ASN A 14 11.17 -4.58 3.93
N TRP A 15 10.61 -4.65 5.15
CA TRP A 15 9.26 -4.15 5.42
C TRP A 15 9.16 -2.65 5.17
N GLY A 16 10.08 -1.85 5.72
CA GLY A 16 10.08 -0.40 5.46
C GLY A 16 10.22 -0.10 3.97
N ARG A 17 11.10 -0.82 3.26
CA ARG A 17 11.24 -0.62 1.81
C ARG A 17 9.95 -0.96 1.06
N GLU A 18 9.33 -2.11 1.33
CA GLU A 18 8.08 -2.50 0.67
C GLU A 18 6.97 -1.48 0.95
N LEU A 19 6.84 -1.01 2.20
CA LEU A 19 5.86 0.01 2.57
C LEU A 19 6.03 1.29 1.74
N LEU A 20 7.26 1.81 1.65
CA LEU A 20 7.55 3.04 0.91
C LEU A 20 7.48 2.84 -0.61
N GLU A 21 8.02 1.73 -1.12
CA GLU A 21 8.20 1.46 -2.55
C GLU A 21 6.93 0.94 -3.24
N LEU A 22 6.28 -0.06 -2.65
CA LEU A 22 5.24 -0.84 -3.32
C LEU A 22 3.83 -0.45 -2.87
N PHE A 23 3.70 0.14 -1.68
CA PHE A 23 2.39 0.38 -1.08
C PHE A 23 2.02 1.84 -0.90
N SER A 24 2.99 2.76 -0.84
CA SER A 24 2.70 4.17 -0.53
C SER A 24 3.23 5.19 -1.52
N MET A 25 4.54 5.28 -1.76
CA MET A 25 5.12 6.45 -2.45
C MET A 25 5.80 6.12 -3.78
N GLY A 26 6.22 4.88 -3.98
CA GLY A 26 6.99 4.52 -5.17
C GLY A 26 8.47 4.90 -5.07
N VAL A 27 9.28 4.29 -5.93
CA VAL A 27 10.73 4.49 -6.01
C VAL A 27 11.07 5.96 -6.27
N GLY A 28 12.04 6.49 -5.51
CA GLY A 28 12.63 7.81 -5.74
C GLY A 28 12.05 8.94 -4.89
N ASN A 29 11.08 8.63 -4.03
CA ASN A 29 10.41 9.60 -3.15
C ASN A 29 10.89 9.54 -1.68
N TYR A 30 11.89 8.73 -1.39
CA TYR A 30 12.46 8.51 -0.05
C TYR A 30 13.94 8.15 -0.16
N THR A 31 14.66 8.24 0.96
CA THR A 31 16.07 7.86 1.08
C THR A 31 16.25 6.50 1.74
N GLU A 32 17.44 5.95 1.68
CA GLU A 32 17.78 4.71 2.39
C GLU A 32 17.72 4.88 3.91
N ASP A 33 17.98 6.08 4.42
CA ASP A 33 17.82 6.38 5.83
C ASP A 33 16.34 6.39 6.22
N ASP A 34 15.45 6.90 5.36
CA ASP A 34 13.99 6.83 5.59
C ASP A 34 13.50 5.37 5.67
N VAL A 35 14.07 4.44 4.88
CA VAL A 35 13.75 3.00 4.95
C VAL A 35 14.08 2.44 6.33
N ARG A 36 15.26 2.78 6.85
CA ARG A 36 15.72 2.32 8.17
C ARG A 36 14.86 2.90 9.29
N GLU A 37 14.62 4.20 9.28
CA GLU A 37 13.86 4.91 10.30
C GLU A 37 12.38 4.49 10.30
N CYS A 38 11.80 4.27 9.11
CA CYS A 38 10.48 3.66 8.96
C CYS A 38 10.46 2.28 9.64
N SER A 39 11.45 1.44 9.35
CA SER A 39 11.47 0.07 9.86
C SER A 39 11.67 0.02 11.38
N ARG A 40 12.44 0.96 11.96
CA ARG A 40 12.58 1.14 13.42
C ARG A 40 11.26 1.48 14.10
N ALA A 41 10.36 2.19 13.43
CA ALA A 41 9.07 2.56 14.01
C ALA A 41 8.06 1.41 14.07
N PHE A 42 8.29 0.31 13.34
CA PHE A 42 7.41 -0.86 13.26
C PHE A 42 7.94 -2.07 14.06
N THR A 43 8.92 -1.90 14.94
CA THR A 43 9.50 -3.03 15.70
C THR A 43 8.52 -3.67 16.69
N ASP A 44 7.48 -2.93 17.08
CA ASP A 44 6.37 -3.39 17.93
C ASP A 44 5.23 -4.07 17.14
N TRP A 45 5.31 -4.14 15.82
CA TRP A 45 4.33 -4.80 14.95
C TRP A 45 4.84 -6.18 14.54
N THR A 46 4.21 -7.24 15.05
CA THR A 46 4.64 -8.62 14.80
C THR A 46 3.48 -9.53 14.36
N ILE A 47 3.81 -10.75 13.99
CA ILE A 47 2.85 -11.80 13.62
C ILE A 47 3.08 -12.97 14.57
N SER A 48 2.01 -13.58 15.09
CA SER A 48 2.11 -14.70 16.03
C SER A 48 3.02 -15.81 15.48
N THR A 49 4.15 -16.07 16.13
CA THR A 49 5.25 -16.88 15.59
C THR A 49 5.15 -18.37 15.85
N VAL A 50 4.11 -18.86 16.52
CA VAL A 50 4.09 -20.24 17.01
C VAL A 50 3.22 -21.14 16.15
N LEU A 51 3.76 -21.60 15.02
CA LEU A 51 3.26 -22.82 14.36
C LEU A 51 3.72 -24.02 15.20
N PRO A 52 2.82 -24.80 15.83
CA PRO A 52 3.23 -26.02 16.49
C PRO A 52 3.81 -27.00 15.45
N ARG A 53 4.94 -27.64 15.79
CA ARG A 53 5.75 -28.52 14.91
C ARG A 53 4.99 -29.66 14.21
N ASN A 54 3.74 -29.92 14.62
CA ASN A 54 2.89 -31.03 14.16
C ASN A 54 1.54 -30.55 13.59
N TYR A 55 1.45 -29.37 13.00
CA TYR A 55 0.18 -28.83 12.48
C TYR A 55 -0.01 -29.15 10.98
N TYR A 56 -1.08 -29.88 10.65
CA TYR A 56 -1.45 -30.28 9.28
C TYR A 56 -2.70 -29.54 8.74
N SER A 57 -3.08 -28.41 9.36
CA SER A 57 -4.25 -27.61 8.96
C SER A 57 -3.86 -26.19 8.59
N ARG A 58 -4.79 -25.43 7.99
CA ARG A 58 -4.58 -24.00 7.73
C ARG A 58 -4.38 -23.29 9.07
N TYR A 59 -3.29 -22.52 9.16
CA TYR A 59 -2.98 -21.70 10.31
C TYR A 59 -3.22 -20.25 9.91
N ASP A 60 -4.04 -19.56 10.69
CA ASP A 60 -4.33 -18.16 10.46
C ASP A 60 -3.20 -17.33 11.07
N TRP A 61 -2.57 -16.49 10.25
CA TRP A 61 -1.59 -15.53 10.73
C TRP A 61 -2.34 -14.43 11.49
N ILE A 62 -1.98 -14.22 12.76
CA ILE A 62 -2.59 -13.20 13.61
C ILE A 62 -1.58 -12.08 13.79
N PHE A 63 -1.98 -10.86 13.42
CA PHE A 63 -1.24 -9.65 13.75
C PHE A 63 -1.25 -9.41 15.26
N GLU A 64 -0.10 -9.05 15.81
CA GLU A 64 0.09 -8.81 17.23
C GLU A 64 0.90 -7.52 17.43
N TYR A 65 0.46 -6.70 18.39
CA TYR A 65 1.13 -5.47 18.79
C TYR A 65 1.83 -5.69 20.13
N GLN A 66 3.16 -5.57 20.16
CA GLN A 66 4.01 -5.80 21.33
C GLN A 66 4.76 -4.51 21.67
N PRO A 67 4.17 -3.61 22.49
CA PRO A 67 4.75 -2.30 22.77
C PRO A 67 6.14 -2.38 23.42
N GLU A 68 6.46 -3.45 24.12
CA GLU A 68 7.78 -3.70 24.72
C GLU A 68 8.92 -3.83 23.70
N ASP A 69 8.60 -4.15 22.45
CA ASP A 69 9.57 -4.30 21.36
C ASP A 69 9.76 -2.99 20.57
N HIS A 70 9.06 -1.91 20.95
CA HIS A 70 9.19 -0.62 20.29
C HIS A 70 10.60 -0.02 20.49
N ASP A 71 11.24 0.41 19.41
CA ASP A 71 12.46 1.21 19.47
C ASP A 71 12.11 2.63 19.92
N GLU A 72 12.29 2.96 21.19
CA GLU A 72 12.00 4.28 21.77
C GLU A 72 13.00 5.38 21.38
N GLY A 73 13.99 5.08 20.53
CA GLY A 73 14.96 6.06 20.07
C GLY A 73 14.34 7.11 19.15
N GLU A 74 14.91 8.32 19.16
CA GLU A 74 14.54 9.38 18.22
C GLU A 74 14.82 8.92 16.78
N LYS A 75 13.88 9.25 15.88
CA LYS A 75 13.87 8.87 14.47
C LYS A 75 13.72 10.12 13.62
N THR A 76 14.41 10.19 12.50
CA THR A 76 14.23 11.26 11.51
C THR A 76 13.71 10.67 10.21
N PHE A 77 12.46 10.95 9.88
CA PHE A 77 11.77 10.34 8.74
C PHE A 77 11.09 11.41 7.90
N LEU A 78 11.43 11.45 6.60
CA LEU A 78 10.88 12.39 5.61
C LEU A 78 10.90 13.86 6.06
N GLY A 79 11.96 14.24 6.79
CA GLY A 79 12.17 15.60 7.31
C GLY A 79 11.48 15.91 8.65
N HIS A 80 10.77 14.96 9.23
CA HIS A 80 10.22 15.04 10.58
C HIS A 80 11.15 14.33 11.56
N THR A 81 11.29 14.84 12.78
CA THR A 81 12.11 14.23 13.83
C THR A 81 11.27 14.05 15.10
N GLY A 82 11.31 12.85 15.68
CA GLY A 82 10.57 12.52 16.90
C GLY A 82 10.72 11.05 17.27
N ASN A 83 10.14 10.66 18.41
CA ASN A 83 10.00 9.25 18.77
C ASN A 83 8.74 8.68 18.10
N PHE A 84 8.86 8.31 16.83
CA PHE A 84 7.73 7.86 16.02
C PHE A 84 7.43 6.37 16.18
N ASN A 85 6.14 6.05 16.25
CA ASN A 85 5.62 4.70 16.09
C ASN A 85 5.14 4.45 14.64
N GLY A 86 4.66 3.24 14.37
CA GLY A 86 4.15 2.87 13.05
C GLY A 86 3.00 3.77 12.56
N GLU A 87 2.10 4.20 13.45
CA GLU A 87 1.00 5.09 13.09
C GLU A 87 1.50 6.49 12.69
N ASP A 88 2.46 7.05 13.44
CA ASP A 88 3.09 8.34 13.11
C ASP A 88 3.76 8.30 11.73
N ILE A 89 4.44 7.19 11.40
CA ILE A 89 5.05 6.99 10.08
C ILE A 89 3.99 6.98 8.98
N ILE A 90 2.86 6.28 9.18
CA ILE A 90 1.76 6.27 8.21
C ILE A 90 1.19 7.67 8.01
N ASP A 91 1.01 8.44 9.08
CA ASP A 91 0.52 9.82 9.00
C ASP A 91 1.48 10.74 8.22
N ILE A 92 2.80 10.60 8.43
CA ILE A 92 3.82 11.35 7.68
C ILE A 92 3.82 10.93 6.20
N ILE A 93 3.67 9.64 5.90
CA ILE A 93 3.58 9.12 4.53
C ILE A 93 2.34 9.69 3.83
N CYS A 94 1.17 9.69 4.47
CA CYS A 94 -0.06 10.23 3.88
C CYS A 94 0.06 11.71 3.52
N GLN A 95 0.89 12.47 4.24
CA GLN A 95 1.14 13.88 3.96
C GLN A 95 1.96 14.13 2.68
N GLN A 96 2.67 13.13 2.17
CA GLN A 96 3.48 13.29 0.97
C GLN A 96 2.61 13.36 -0.30
N PRO A 97 2.86 14.34 -1.19
CA PRO A 97 2.17 14.41 -2.49
C PRO A 97 2.35 13.15 -3.33
N ALA A 98 3.53 12.51 -3.25
CA ALA A 98 3.82 11.26 -3.93
C ALA A 98 2.84 10.15 -3.54
N THR A 99 2.42 10.08 -2.28
CA THR A 99 1.45 9.09 -1.80
C THR A 99 0.09 9.28 -2.45
N ALA A 100 -0.37 10.52 -2.57
CA ALA A 100 -1.65 10.82 -3.21
C ALA A 100 -1.65 10.39 -4.69
N GLU A 101 -0.58 10.67 -5.42
CA GLU A 101 -0.42 10.28 -6.82
C GLU A 101 -0.30 8.76 -6.98
N PHE A 102 0.45 8.10 -6.09
CA PHE A 102 0.65 6.66 -6.11
C PHE A 102 -0.65 5.88 -5.87
N ILE A 103 -1.42 6.27 -4.84
CA ILE A 103 -2.72 5.67 -4.55
C ILE A 103 -3.72 5.96 -5.67
N ALA A 104 -3.76 7.20 -6.18
CA ALA A 104 -4.61 7.56 -7.31
C ALA A 104 -4.33 6.72 -8.55
N ARG A 105 -3.05 6.50 -8.88
CA ARG A 105 -2.65 5.66 -10.02
C ARG A 105 -2.96 4.19 -9.81
N HIS A 106 -2.85 3.66 -8.58
CA HIS A 106 -3.31 2.31 -8.26
C HIS A 106 -4.82 2.13 -8.47
N LEU A 107 -5.62 3.08 -8.00
CA LEU A 107 -7.07 3.05 -8.21
C LEU A 107 -7.41 3.17 -9.69
N TYR A 108 -6.67 4.00 -10.43
CA TYR A 108 -6.83 4.12 -11.88
C TYR A 108 -6.52 2.81 -12.60
N ASN A 109 -5.38 2.19 -12.29
CA ASN A 109 -4.98 0.88 -12.79
C ASN A 109 -6.05 -0.19 -12.52
N PHE A 110 -6.59 -0.19 -11.29
CA PHE A 110 -7.53 -1.21 -10.86
C PHE A 110 -8.94 -1.04 -11.43
N PHE A 111 -9.45 0.18 -11.61
CA PHE A 111 -10.85 0.40 -11.99
C PHE A 111 -11.07 0.89 -13.42
N ILE A 112 -10.05 1.41 -14.09
CA ILE A 112 -10.22 2.18 -15.34
C ILE A 112 -9.45 1.52 -16.48
N ALA A 113 -8.13 1.48 -16.39
CA ALA A 113 -7.29 0.97 -17.48
C ALA A 113 -5.95 0.49 -16.96
N ASP A 114 -5.42 -0.57 -17.58
CA ASP A 114 -4.14 -1.14 -17.22
C ASP A 114 -3.01 -0.10 -17.31
N GLU A 115 -2.22 0.00 -16.25
CA GLU A 115 -1.02 0.81 -16.15
C GLU A 115 0.24 -0.07 -16.29
N PRO A 116 1.41 0.52 -16.58
CA PRO A 116 2.69 -0.17 -16.42
C PRO A 116 2.86 -0.77 -15.02
N GLN A 117 3.80 -1.70 -14.86
CA GLN A 117 4.11 -2.25 -13.53
C GLN A 117 4.61 -1.15 -12.58
N VAL A 118 4.30 -1.28 -11.28
CA VAL A 118 4.56 -0.27 -10.24
C VAL A 118 6.03 0.21 -10.23
N LEU A 119 6.99 -0.71 -10.39
CA LEU A 119 8.43 -0.38 -10.43
C LEU A 119 8.82 0.57 -11.59
N ALA A 120 8.04 0.60 -12.66
CA ALA A 120 8.29 1.46 -13.82
C ALA A 120 7.67 2.86 -13.67
N TRP A 121 6.90 3.14 -12.61
CA TRP A 121 6.14 4.38 -12.46
C TRP A 121 7.01 5.61 -12.24
N SER A 122 8.22 5.45 -11.72
CA SER A 122 9.20 6.52 -11.53
C SER A 122 9.76 7.08 -12.85
N VAL A 123 9.71 6.28 -13.93
CA VAL A 123 10.22 6.65 -15.25
C VAL A 123 9.13 6.71 -16.33
N THR A 124 7.98 6.09 -16.07
CA THR A 124 6.86 6.01 -17.01
C THR A 124 5.67 6.79 -16.47
N PRO A 125 5.25 7.88 -17.12
CA PRO A 125 4.08 8.64 -16.69
C PRO A 125 2.80 7.80 -16.79
N PRO A 126 1.74 8.16 -16.04
CA PRO A 126 0.43 7.51 -16.17
C PRO A 126 -0.16 7.70 -17.57
N ASN A 127 -0.98 6.75 -18.01
CA ASN A 127 -1.64 6.81 -19.32
C ASN A 127 -2.62 8.00 -19.41
N ASP A 128 -3.24 8.37 -18.30
CA ASP A 128 -4.07 9.58 -18.16
C ASP A 128 -3.62 10.41 -16.94
N PRO A 129 -2.67 11.35 -17.13
CA PRO A 129 -2.16 12.19 -16.05
C PRO A 129 -3.22 13.09 -15.41
N GLU A 130 -4.20 13.56 -16.18
CA GLU A 130 -5.23 14.48 -15.68
C GLU A 130 -6.23 13.75 -14.78
N ALA A 131 -6.62 12.52 -15.14
CA ALA A 131 -7.45 11.67 -14.28
C ALA A 131 -6.73 11.33 -12.97
N VAL A 132 -5.46 10.90 -13.02
CA VAL A 132 -4.67 10.60 -11.81
C VAL A 132 -4.54 11.83 -10.93
N LYS A 133 -4.24 13.00 -11.51
CA LYS A 133 -4.13 14.27 -10.77
C LYS A 133 -5.44 14.68 -10.10
N LEU A 134 -6.59 14.49 -10.76
CA LEU A 134 -7.90 14.75 -10.16
C LEU A 134 -8.14 13.86 -8.94
N LEU A 135 -7.84 12.57 -9.05
CA LEU A 135 -8.00 11.60 -7.97
C LEU A 135 -7.04 11.90 -6.81
N ALA A 136 -5.77 12.21 -7.11
CA ALA A 136 -4.76 12.58 -6.11
C ALA A 136 -5.16 13.85 -5.35
N LYS A 137 -5.68 14.86 -6.05
CA LYS A 137 -6.23 16.07 -5.42
C LYS A 137 -7.42 15.76 -4.52
N THR A 138 -8.31 14.87 -4.98
CA THR A 138 -9.47 14.42 -4.17
C THR A 138 -9.04 13.64 -2.93
N PHE A 139 -7.87 13.01 -2.95
CA PHE A 139 -7.32 12.32 -1.78
C PHE A 139 -6.86 13.32 -0.71
N THR A 140 -6.21 14.41 -1.10
CA THR A 140 -5.62 15.37 -0.14
C THR A 140 -6.63 16.37 0.44
N GLU A 141 -7.65 16.79 -0.33
CA GLU A 141 -8.61 17.82 0.12
C GLU A 141 -9.49 17.42 1.34
N PRO A 142 -10.00 16.18 1.48
CA PRO A 142 -10.83 15.75 2.60
C PRO A 142 -10.03 14.96 3.65
N ASN A 143 -8.77 15.34 3.91
CA ASN A 143 -7.91 14.68 4.90
C ASN A 143 -7.73 13.18 4.63
N TYR A 144 -7.28 12.82 3.42
CA TYR A 144 -6.88 11.46 3.05
C TYR A 144 -8.04 10.44 3.04
N ASP A 145 -9.28 10.89 2.80
CA ASP A 145 -10.47 10.02 2.75
C ASP A 145 -10.62 9.29 1.40
N ILE A 146 -10.34 7.99 1.42
CA ILE A 146 -10.46 7.10 0.25
C ILE A 146 -11.89 7.06 -0.32
N ARG A 147 -12.93 7.25 0.51
CA ARG A 147 -14.32 7.19 0.07
C ARG A 147 -14.63 8.33 -0.89
N SER A 148 -14.10 9.52 -0.63
CA SER A 148 -14.22 10.67 -1.50
C SER A 148 -13.55 10.44 -2.86
N VAL A 149 -12.36 9.83 -2.88
CA VAL A 149 -11.66 9.46 -4.12
C VAL A 149 -12.49 8.47 -4.94
N LEU A 150 -12.97 7.39 -4.31
CA LEU A 150 -13.79 6.37 -4.97
C LEU A 150 -15.11 6.97 -5.52
N ARG A 151 -15.72 7.89 -4.78
CA ARG A 151 -16.92 8.61 -5.24
C ARG A 151 -16.63 9.40 -6.51
N VAL A 152 -15.54 10.16 -6.54
CA VAL A 152 -15.14 10.93 -7.74
C VAL A 152 -14.81 9.97 -8.89
N LEU A 153 -14.07 8.89 -8.62
CA LEU A 153 -13.72 7.88 -9.60
C LEU A 153 -14.96 7.28 -10.28
N PHE A 154 -15.93 6.78 -9.52
CA PHE A 154 -17.10 6.13 -10.09
C PHE A 154 -18.10 7.08 -10.77
N LEU A 155 -18.05 8.38 -10.44
CA LEU A 155 -18.91 9.40 -11.05
C LEU A 155 -18.28 10.11 -12.24
N SER A 156 -16.97 9.95 -12.46
CA SER A 156 -16.23 10.61 -13.51
C SER A 156 -16.64 10.15 -14.90
N ASP A 157 -16.33 10.98 -15.90
CA ASP A 157 -16.58 10.62 -17.29
C ASP A 157 -15.56 9.62 -17.83
N PHE A 158 -14.31 9.65 -17.35
CA PHE A 158 -13.29 8.66 -17.72
C PHE A 158 -13.67 7.24 -17.29
N PHE A 159 -14.31 7.07 -16.12
CA PHE A 159 -14.80 5.76 -15.68
C PHE A 159 -15.98 5.28 -16.54
N LYS A 160 -16.88 6.20 -16.91
CA LYS A 160 -18.01 5.87 -17.80
C LYS A 160 -17.53 5.47 -19.20
N SER A 161 -16.49 6.14 -19.72
CA SER A 161 -15.90 5.82 -21.03
C SER A 161 -15.05 4.56 -21.03
N ALA A 162 -14.47 4.18 -19.89
CA ALA A 162 -13.69 2.95 -19.73
C ALA A 162 -14.54 1.68 -19.58
N ARG A 163 -15.87 1.78 -19.75
CA ARG A 163 -16.71 0.57 -19.78
C ARG A 163 -16.26 -0.33 -20.93
N PHE A 164 -16.00 -1.60 -20.61
CA PHE A 164 -15.60 -2.67 -21.52
C PHE A 164 -14.15 -2.63 -22.02
N THR A 165 -13.29 -1.74 -21.52
CA THR A 165 -11.87 -1.68 -21.91
C THR A 165 -10.96 -2.51 -21.02
N GLN A 166 -11.39 -2.83 -19.80
CA GLN A 166 -10.58 -3.60 -18.85
C GLN A 166 -10.78 -5.10 -19.07
N ILE A 167 -9.67 -5.81 -19.27
CA ILE A 167 -9.67 -7.27 -19.37
C ILE A 167 -9.85 -7.82 -17.95
N LYS A 168 -10.94 -8.56 -17.72
CA LYS A 168 -11.20 -9.19 -16.42
C LYS A 168 -10.00 -10.04 -16.00
N SER A 169 -9.57 -9.88 -14.75
CA SER A 169 -8.61 -10.80 -14.15
C SER A 169 -9.19 -12.23 -14.13
N PRO A 170 -8.35 -13.29 -14.14
CA PRO A 170 -8.84 -14.67 -14.09
C PRO A 170 -9.80 -14.94 -12.92
N ALA A 171 -9.57 -14.31 -11.77
CA ALA A 171 -10.48 -14.39 -10.62
C ALA A 171 -11.86 -13.77 -10.92
N GLU A 172 -11.91 -12.62 -11.58
CA GLU A 172 -13.16 -11.96 -11.98
C GLU A 172 -13.88 -12.70 -13.12
N VAL A 173 -13.13 -13.36 -14.01
CA VAL A 173 -13.70 -14.25 -15.03
C VAL A 173 -14.37 -15.45 -14.36
N VAL A 174 -13.70 -16.10 -13.40
CA VAL A 174 -14.25 -17.24 -12.65
C VAL A 174 -15.47 -16.83 -11.81
N VAL A 175 -15.40 -15.73 -11.06
CA VAL A 175 -16.56 -15.21 -10.31
C VAL A 175 -17.68 -14.80 -11.26
N GLY A 176 -17.35 -14.19 -12.40
CA GLY A 176 -18.32 -13.82 -13.42
C GLY A 176 -19.01 -15.02 -14.07
N THR A 177 -18.27 -16.10 -14.37
CA THR A 177 -18.83 -17.35 -14.89
C THR A 177 -19.66 -18.07 -13.83
N LEU A 178 -19.21 -18.11 -12.58
CA LEU A 178 -19.98 -18.69 -11.46
C LEU A 178 -21.30 -17.95 -11.21
N ARG A 179 -21.34 -16.61 -11.32
CA ARG A 179 -22.60 -15.85 -11.26
C ARG A 179 -23.52 -16.11 -12.45
N LEU A 180 -22.97 -16.35 -13.64
CA LEU A 180 -23.76 -16.65 -14.85
C LEU A 180 -24.34 -18.08 -14.83
N VAL A 181 -23.67 -19.01 -14.15
CA VAL A 181 -24.10 -20.41 -14.02
C VAL A 181 -24.94 -20.65 -12.74
N GLY A 182 -24.91 -19.73 -11.78
CA GLY A 182 -25.61 -19.83 -10.49
C GLY A 182 -27.04 -19.26 -10.46
N GLN A 183 -27.66 -18.96 -11.60
CA GLN A 183 -29.11 -18.74 -11.67
C GLN A 183 -29.80 -20.01 -12.17
N ASP A 184 -30.17 -20.85 -11.20
CA ASP A 184 -31.43 -21.61 -11.14
C ASP A 184 -31.88 -21.66 -9.67
#